data_AF-A0A170U1E7-F1
#
_entry.id   AF-A0A170U1E7-F1
#
_cell.length_a   1.000
_cell.length_b   1.000
_cell.length_c   1.000
_cell.angle_alpha   90.00
_cell.angle_beta   90.00
_cell.angle_gamma   90.00
#
_symmetry.space_group_name_H-M   'P 1'
#
loop_
_entity.id
_entity.type
_entity.pdbx_description
1 polymer ?
#
loop_
_entity_poly.entity_id
_entity_poly.type
_entity_poly.pdbx_seq_one_letter_code
_entity_poly.pdbx_strand_id
1 'polypeptide(L)'
;KKKLVVLSQLIYDEKVSCRLSKERDHFLEVKKQRLEITYPYDRADKLNKQVGRIGVGPDGLDLLDKCITIITQIGNAVGLVRMVRSGGLHQCLKTSEYIFEAEVDLKLNSRSSDSSVNSLMAIVDNIDQNLNEGHEYLKLLVEAFADVCISKENGHLKLLAILIPILSISYIQ
;
A
#
# COMPACT_ATOMS: atom_id res chain seq x y z
N LYS A 1 -2.51 -0.61 14.94
CA LYS A 1 -3.13 -1.78 15.62
C LYS A 1 -4.58 -1.53 16.05
N LYS A 2 -4.91 -0.59 16.95
CA LYS A 2 -6.31 -0.34 17.42
C LYS A 2 -7.36 -0.15 16.30
N LYS A 3 -7.08 0.66 15.26
CA LYS A 3 -8.02 0.88 14.14
C LYS A 3 -8.25 -0.35 13.27
N LEU A 4 -7.22 -1.16 13.04
CA LEU A 4 -7.33 -2.43 12.31
C LEU A 4 -8.17 -3.44 13.10
N VAL A 5 -8.07 -3.42 14.44
CA VAL A 5 -8.94 -4.23 15.31
C VAL A 5 -10.39 -3.80 15.20
N VAL A 6 -10.67 -2.49 15.17
CA VAL A 6 -12.04 -1.97 14.95
C VAL A 6 -12.59 -2.44 13.60
N LEU A 7 -11.80 -2.33 12.52
CA LEU A 7 -12.18 -2.83 11.21
C LEU A 7 -12.43 -4.35 11.22
N SER A 8 -11.55 -5.09 11.87
CA SER A 8 -11.66 -6.54 12.04
C SER A 8 -12.95 -6.92 12.76
N GLN A 9 -13.27 -6.23 13.87
CA GLN A 9 -14.52 -6.43 14.63
C GLN A 9 -15.76 -6.11 13.81
N LEU A 10 -15.71 -5.05 13.00
CA LEU A 10 -16.84 -4.68 12.15
C LEU A 10 -17.08 -5.68 11.00
N ILE A 11 -16.02 -6.22 10.40
CA ILE A 11 -16.13 -7.28 9.39
C ILE A 11 -16.58 -8.60 10.02
N TYR A 12 -16.21 -8.83 11.28
CA TYR A 12 -16.62 -10.00 12.05
C TYR A 12 -18.10 -9.97 12.43
N ASP A 13 -18.76 -8.80 12.40
CA ASP A 13 -20.21 -8.71 12.62
C ASP A 13 -20.95 -9.71 11.71
N GLU A 14 -21.80 -10.53 12.32
CA GLU A 14 -22.42 -11.67 11.65
C GLU A 14 -23.23 -11.25 10.40
N LYS A 15 -23.89 -10.09 10.45
CA LYS A 15 -24.69 -9.58 9.32
C LYS A 15 -23.81 -9.13 8.18
N VAL A 16 -22.67 -8.52 8.48
CA VAL A 16 -21.67 -8.09 7.50
C VAL A 16 -20.97 -9.31 6.91
N SER A 17 -20.38 -10.15 7.76
CA SER A 17 -19.63 -11.35 7.37
C SER A 17 -20.45 -12.31 6.51
N CYS A 18 -21.72 -12.52 6.86
CA CYS A 18 -22.63 -13.38 6.09
C CYS A 18 -22.89 -12.84 4.67
N ARG A 19 -23.11 -11.52 4.53
CA ARG A 19 -23.33 -10.89 3.21
C ARG A 19 -22.08 -10.94 2.34
N LEU A 20 -20.92 -10.62 2.92
CA LEU A 20 -19.65 -10.67 2.20
C LEU A 20 -19.26 -12.11 1.81
N SER A 21 -19.53 -13.10 2.66
CA SER A 21 -19.24 -14.51 2.38
C SER A 21 -20.11 -15.05 1.24
N LYS A 22 -21.42 -14.74 1.23
CA LYS A 22 -22.31 -15.11 0.12
C LYS A 22 -21.84 -14.52 -1.21
N GLU A 23 -21.40 -13.27 -1.17
CA GLU A 23 -20.90 -12.60 -2.36
C GLU A 23 -19.58 -13.22 -2.87
N ARG A 24 -18.66 -13.52 -1.95
CA ARG A 24 -17.42 -14.26 -2.24
C ARG A 24 -17.71 -15.58 -2.92
N ASP A 25 -18.62 -16.37 -2.36
CA ASP A 25 -18.90 -17.72 -2.86
C ASP A 25 -19.48 -17.68 -4.27
N HIS A 26 -20.40 -16.76 -4.54
CA HIS A 26 -20.89 -16.53 -5.88
C HIS A 26 -19.77 -16.08 -6.84
N PHE A 27 -18.91 -15.15 -6.43
CA PHE A 27 -17.81 -14.69 -7.28
C PHE A 27 -16.86 -15.84 -7.64
N LEU A 28 -16.54 -16.70 -6.67
CA LEU A 28 -15.72 -17.89 -6.89
C LEU A 28 -16.39 -18.91 -7.80
N GLU A 29 -17.71 -19.11 -7.67
CA GLU A 29 -18.47 -20.00 -8.55
C GLU A 29 -18.46 -19.51 -10.00
N VAL A 30 -18.71 -18.22 -10.22
CA VAL A 30 -18.67 -17.62 -11.56
C VAL A 30 -17.26 -17.70 -12.14
N LYS A 31 -16.21 -17.45 -11.32
CA LYS A 31 -14.80 -17.58 -11.73
C LYS A 31 -14.43 -18.99 -12.19
N LYS A 32 -15.04 -20.05 -11.65
CA LYS A 32 -14.81 -21.42 -12.13
C LYS A 32 -15.36 -21.64 -13.54
N GLN A 33 -16.38 -20.88 -13.94
CA GLN A 33 -17.08 -21.04 -15.22
C GLN A 33 -16.52 -20.17 -16.34
N ARG A 34 -15.76 -19.10 -16.02
CA ARG A 34 -15.14 -18.23 -17.04
C ARG A 34 -13.71 -17.87 -16.68
N LEU A 35 -12.84 -17.84 -17.69
CA LEU A 35 -11.42 -17.51 -17.52
C LEU A 35 -11.18 -16.03 -17.17
N GLU A 36 -11.98 -15.12 -17.73
CA GLU A 36 -11.93 -13.68 -17.45
C GLU A 36 -13.27 -13.20 -16.88
N ILE A 37 -13.23 -12.69 -15.65
CA ILE A 37 -14.40 -12.14 -14.97
C ILE A 37 -14.04 -10.83 -14.30
N THR A 38 -14.90 -9.85 -14.54
CA THR A 38 -14.95 -8.59 -13.80
C THR A 38 -16.11 -8.66 -12.82
N TYR A 39 -15.97 -8.00 -11.67
CA TYR A 39 -17.05 -7.93 -10.70
C TYR A 39 -18.22 -7.06 -11.25
N PRO A 40 -19.47 -7.57 -11.35
CA PRO A 40 -20.57 -6.81 -11.95
C PRO A 40 -20.97 -5.57 -11.15
N TYR A 41 -21.18 -4.44 -11.83
CA TYR A 41 -21.57 -3.18 -11.18
C TYR A 41 -22.87 -3.28 -10.40
N ASP A 42 -23.94 -3.82 -10.99
CA ASP A 42 -25.27 -3.92 -10.34
C ASP A 42 -25.22 -4.73 -9.04
N ARG A 43 -24.32 -5.71 -8.96
CA ARG A 43 -24.08 -6.50 -7.77
C ARG A 43 -23.36 -5.69 -6.70
N ALA A 44 -22.34 -4.94 -7.11
CA ALA A 44 -21.60 -4.06 -6.21
C ALA A 44 -22.51 -2.97 -5.62
N ASP A 45 -23.35 -2.33 -6.43
CA ASP A 45 -24.30 -1.31 -5.98
C ASP A 45 -25.34 -1.89 -5.00
N LYS A 46 -25.89 -3.08 -5.30
CA LYS A 46 -26.78 -3.78 -4.36
C LYS A 46 -26.11 -4.12 -3.04
N LEU A 47 -24.89 -4.64 -3.08
CA LEU A 47 -24.14 -4.99 -1.88
C LEU A 47 -23.74 -3.72 -1.09
N ASN A 48 -23.37 -2.64 -1.78
CA ASN A 48 -23.07 -1.34 -1.18
C ASN A 48 -24.27 -0.85 -0.35
N LYS A 49 -25.46 -0.76 -0.97
CA LYS A 49 -26.70 -0.35 -0.30
C LYS A 49 -27.07 -1.27 0.88
N GLN A 50 -26.74 -2.55 0.77
CA GLN A 50 -26.97 -3.52 1.81
C GLN A 50 -26.00 -3.33 2.99
N VAL A 51 -24.71 -3.10 2.74
CA VAL A 51 -23.66 -3.04 3.76
C VAL A 51 -23.55 -1.65 4.39
N GLY A 52 -23.68 -0.57 3.63
CA GLY A 52 -23.64 0.82 4.13
C GLY A 52 -24.80 1.18 5.07
N ARG A 53 -25.86 0.36 5.13
CA ARG A 53 -26.96 0.52 6.09
C ARG A 53 -26.76 -0.21 7.40
N ILE A 54 -25.68 -1.00 7.54
CA ILE A 54 -25.44 -1.80 8.74
C ILE A 54 -24.56 -1.01 9.70
N GLY A 55 -25.13 -0.65 10.85
CA GLY A 55 -24.38 -0.17 12.00
C GLY A 55 -23.76 1.21 11.79
N VAL A 56 -24.61 2.24 11.73
CA VAL A 56 -24.14 3.62 11.96
C VAL A 56 -23.64 3.68 13.40
N GLY A 57 -22.35 3.95 13.57
CA GLY A 57 -21.78 4.09 14.91
C GLY A 57 -22.24 5.39 15.60
N PRO A 58 -21.93 5.57 16.89
CA PRO A 58 -22.25 6.81 17.61
C PRO A 58 -21.57 8.06 17.02
N ASP A 59 -20.55 7.85 16.19
CA ASP A 59 -19.81 8.82 15.40
C ASP A 59 -20.51 9.24 14.10
N GLY A 60 -21.68 8.66 13.78
CA GLY A 60 -22.43 8.95 12.56
C GLY A 60 -21.83 8.33 11.28
N LEU A 61 -20.70 7.61 11.40
CA LEU A 61 -20.01 6.95 10.31
C LEU A 61 -20.48 5.50 10.18
N ASP A 62 -20.74 5.08 8.95
CA ASP A 62 -21.06 3.70 8.63
C ASP A 62 -19.79 2.82 8.50
N LEU A 63 -19.99 1.53 8.22
CA LEU A 63 -18.90 0.59 8.00
C LEU A 63 -17.99 1.02 6.83
N LEU A 64 -18.58 1.46 5.72
CA LEU A 64 -17.86 1.80 4.49
C LEU A 64 -17.02 3.06 4.71
N ASP A 65 -17.56 4.07 5.40
CA ASP A 65 -16.83 5.28 5.80
C ASP A 65 -15.61 4.95 6.66
N LYS A 66 -15.78 4.04 7.62
CA LYS A 66 -14.69 3.57 8.49
C LYS A 66 -13.64 2.80 7.69
N CYS A 67 -14.05 1.98 6.73
CA CYS A 67 -13.14 1.29 5.81
C CYS A 67 -12.34 2.30 4.97
N ILE A 68 -13.02 3.27 4.34
CA ILE A 68 -12.39 4.30 3.50
C ILE A 68 -11.37 5.08 4.34
N THR A 69 -11.76 5.55 5.53
CA THR A 69 -10.87 6.29 6.42
C THR A 69 -9.58 5.53 6.74
N ILE A 70 -9.69 4.22 7.01
CA ILE A 70 -8.53 3.39 7.31
C ILE A 70 -7.67 3.18 6.07
N ILE A 71 -8.28 2.91 4.91
CA ILE A 71 -7.57 2.74 3.64
C ILE A 71 -6.84 4.04 3.27
N THR A 72 -7.45 5.21 3.43
CA THR A 72 -6.81 6.51 3.22
C THR A 72 -5.61 6.70 4.14
N GLN A 73 -5.73 6.36 5.43
CA GLN A 73 -4.62 6.48 6.38
C GLN A 73 -3.46 5.54 6.04
N ILE A 74 -3.76 4.30 5.63
CA ILE A 74 -2.75 3.34 5.16
C ILE A 74 -2.09 3.88 3.88
N GLY A 75 -2.89 4.37 2.92
CA GLY A 75 -2.43 4.96 1.67
C GLY A 75 -1.51 6.15 1.89
N ASN A 76 -1.85 7.05 2.82
CA ASN A 76 -1.02 8.19 3.20
C ASN A 76 0.32 7.76 3.79
N ALA A 77 0.32 6.75 4.67
CA ALA A 77 1.55 6.24 5.26
C ALA A 77 2.45 5.58 4.19
N VAL A 78 1.89 4.73 3.32
CA VAL A 78 2.61 4.12 2.19
C VAL A 78 3.13 5.21 1.22
N GLY A 79 2.30 6.22 0.96
CA GLY A 79 2.63 7.36 0.11
C GLY A 79 3.80 8.18 0.67
N LEU A 80 3.82 8.45 1.97
CA LEU A 80 4.91 9.13 2.64
C LEU A 80 6.21 8.34 2.55
N VAL A 81 6.19 7.03 2.85
CA VAL A 81 7.36 6.16 2.72
C VAL A 81 7.89 6.17 1.29
N ARG A 82 6.99 6.06 0.30
CA ARG A 82 7.37 6.13 -1.12
C ARG A 82 7.96 7.49 -1.49
N MET A 83 7.39 8.58 -0.99
CA MET A 83 7.83 9.95 -1.27
C MET A 83 9.22 10.22 -0.71
N VAL A 84 9.48 9.83 0.55
CA VAL A 84 10.80 9.96 1.18
C VAL A 84 11.86 9.20 0.37
N ARG A 85 11.57 7.96 -0.04
CA ARG A 85 12.46 7.16 -0.88
C ARG A 85 12.74 7.82 -2.24
N SER A 86 11.69 8.27 -2.93
CA SER A 86 11.83 8.95 -4.22
C SER A 86 12.61 10.26 -4.10
N GLY A 87 12.44 11.00 -2.99
CA GLY A 87 13.22 12.21 -2.70
C GLY A 87 14.70 11.91 -2.47
N GLY A 88 15.03 10.87 -1.70
CA GLY A 88 16.40 10.42 -1.49
C GLY A 88 17.08 9.97 -2.80
N LEU A 89 16.39 9.17 -3.61
CA LEU A 89 16.85 8.74 -4.92
C LEU A 89 17.08 9.94 -5.86
N HIS A 90 16.15 10.89 -5.88
CA HIS A 90 16.26 12.11 -6.67
C HIS A 90 17.50 12.92 -6.29
N GLN A 91 17.78 13.03 -4.99
CA GLN A 91 18.99 13.69 -4.51
C GLN A 91 20.26 12.93 -4.92
N CYS A 92 20.27 11.60 -4.81
CA CYS A 92 21.41 10.78 -5.23
C CYS A 92 21.71 10.94 -6.73
N LEU A 93 20.67 10.96 -7.57
CA LEU A 93 20.80 11.15 -9.02
C LEU A 93 21.35 12.54 -9.35
N LYS A 94 20.85 13.59 -8.69
CA LYS A 94 21.39 14.95 -8.84
C LYS A 94 22.86 15.04 -8.44
N THR A 95 23.23 14.43 -7.30
CA THR A 95 24.63 14.44 -6.86
C THR A 95 25.52 13.66 -7.84
N SER A 96 25.03 12.56 -8.40
CA SER A 96 25.76 11.76 -9.41
C SER A 96 26.08 12.55 -10.68
N GLU A 97 25.16 13.43 -11.12
CA GLU A 97 25.40 14.34 -12.25
C GLU A 97 26.63 15.22 -12.03
N TYR A 98 26.75 15.84 -10.85
CA TYR A 98 27.94 16.64 -10.48
C TYR A 98 29.22 15.81 -10.34
N ILE A 99 29.12 14.55 -9.89
CA ILE A 99 30.28 13.66 -9.79
C ILE A 99 30.81 13.30 -11.18
N PHE A 100 29.93 13.05 -12.14
CA PHE A 100 30.32 12.78 -13.52
C PHE A 100 31.05 13.97 -14.14
N GLU A 101 30.58 15.20 -13.89
CA GLU A 101 31.27 16.42 -14.31
C GLU A 101 32.64 16.56 -13.64
N ALA A 102 32.73 16.31 -12.33
CA ALA A 102 33.98 16.39 -11.58
C ALA A 102 35.00 15.31 -11.96
N GLU A 103 34.57 14.08 -12.27
CA GLU A 103 35.45 12.99 -12.69
C GLU A 103 36.09 13.28 -14.06
N VAL A 104 35.34 13.91 -14.97
CA VAL A 104 35.86 14.38 -16.27
C VAL A 104 36.96 15.43 -16.05
N ASP A 105 36.74 16.41 -15.17
CA ASP A 105 37.74 17.45 -14.87
C ASP A 105 38.99 16.92 -14.14
N LEU A 106 38.84 15.91 -13.27
CA LEU A 106 39.95 15.27 -12.56
C LEU A 106 40.82 14.41 -13.48
N LYS A 107 40.22 13.70 -14.45
CA LYS A 107 40.97 12.96 -15.48
C LYS A 107 41.75 13.89 -16.42
N LEU A 108 41.27 15.11 -16.64
CA LEU A 108 41.95 16.14 -17.44
C LEU A 108 43.08 16.87 -16.69
N ASN A 109 43.02 16.95 -15.35
CA ASN A 109 43.96 17.71 -14.53
C ASN A 109 44.77 16.79 -13.59
N SER A 110 46.01 16.45 -13.97
CA SER A 110 46.93 15.53 -13.27
C SER A 110 47.47 16.01 -11.90
N ARG A 111 46.79 16.91 -11.20
CA ARG A 111 47.25 17.56 -9.94
C ARG A 111 46.38 17.26 -8.72
N SER A 112 45.45 16.30 -8.79
CA SER A 112 44.58 15.96 -7.66
C SER A 112 45.36 15.28 -6.53
N SER A 113 45.20 15.75 -5.29
CA SER A 113 45.75 15.10 -4.11
C SER A 113 44.98 13.83 -3.74
N ASP A 114 45.66 12.83 -3.19
CA ASP A 114 45.05 11.56 -2.75
C ASP A 114 43.85 11.77 -1.80
N SER A 115 43.88 12.83 -0.99
CA SER A 115 42.77 13.21 -0.09
C SER A 115 41.47 13.57 -0.82
N SER A 116 41.56 14.22 -1.98
CA SER A 116 40.40 14.63 -2.77
C SER A 116 39.78 13.43 -3.47
N VAL A 117 40.62 12.53 -3.99
CA VAL A 117 40.17 11.27 -4.62
C VAL A 117 39.47 10.39 -3.59
N ASN A 118 40.04 10.24 -2.38
CA ASN A 118 39.43 9.46 -1.30
C ASN A 118 38.09 10.04 -0.84
N SER A 119 37.98 11.37 -0.78
CA SER A 119 36.72 12.03 -0.41
C SER A 119 35.64 11.83 -1.48
N LEU A 120 36.00 11.85 -2.76
CA LEU A 120 35.08 11.61 -3.87
C LEU A 120 34.62 10.14 -3.89
N MET A 121 35.54 9.18 -3.71
CA MET A 121 35.19 7.75 -3.59
C MET A 121 34.22 7.51 -2.42
N ALA A 122 34.42 8.16 -1.27
CA ALA A 122 33.50 8.04 -0.14
C ALA A 122 32.08 8.57 -0.46
N ILE A 123 31.94 9.61 -1.30
CA ILE A 123 30.64 10.12 -1.76
C ILE A 123 29.99 9.12 -2.72
N VAL A 124 30.76 8.52 -3.63
CA VAL A 124 30.26 7.50 -4.56
C VAL A 124 29.76 6.27 -3.80
N ASP A 125 30.52 5.78 -2.83
CA ASP A 125 30.13 4.66 -1.98
C ASP A 125 28.84 4.98 -1.19
N ASN A 126 28.71 6.22 -0.70
CA ASN A 126 27.50 6.67 0.00
C ASN A 126 26.27 6.71 -0.92
N ILE A 127 26.44 7.14 -2.17
CA ILE A 127 25.38 7.10 -3.18
C ILE A 127 24.99 5.66 -3.48
N ASP A 128 25.96 4.77 -3.73
CA ASP A 128 25.70 3.36 -4.04
C ASP A 128 24.95 2.65 -2.90
N GLN A 129 25.34 2.89 -1.65
CA GLN A 129 24.62 2.39 -0.48
C GLN A 129 23.17 2.91 -0.43
N ASN A 130 22.97 4.22 -0.59
CA ASN A 130 21.63 4.82 -0.54
C ASN A 130 20.71 4.39 -1.69
N LEU A 131 21.27 4.08 -2.86
CA LEU A 131 20.52 3.53 -4.00
C LEU A 131 20.02 2.10 -3.69
N ASN A 132 20.85 1.30 -3.03
CA ASN A 132 20.57 -0.11 -2.75
C ASN A 132 19.73 -0.35 -1.48
N GLU A 133 19.80 0.51 -0.46
CA GLU A 133 19.03 0.37 0.80
C GLU A 133 17.50 0.55 0.62
N GLY A 134 17.06 1.16 -0.48
CA GLY A 134 15.66 1.57 -0.69
C GLY A 134 14.63 0.48 -1.01
N HIS A 135 15.03 -0.80 -1.13
CA HIS A 135 14.18 -1.85 -1.69
C HIS A 135 13.23 -2.55 -0.69
N GLU A 136 13.42 -2.38 0.62
CA GLU A 136 12.73 -3.24 1.61
C GLU A 136 11.60 -2.58 2.40
N TYR A 137 11.46 -1.25 2.42
CA TYR A 137 10.46 -0.61 3.30
C TYR A 137 9.01 -1.00 3.02
N LEU A 138 8.65 -1.12 1.74
CA LEU A 138 7.31 -1.58 1.36
C LEU A 138 7.14 -3.07 1.67
N LYS A 139 8.18 -3.87 1.47
CA LYS A 139 8.18 -5.30 1.76
C LYS A 139 8.00 -5.55 3.26
N LEU A 140 8.80 -4.88 4.11
CA LEU A 140 8.69 -4.92 5.57
C LEU A 140 7.30 -4.49 6.05
N LEU A 141 6.72 -3.45 5.44
CA LEU A 141 5.37 -3.02 5.75
C LEU A 141 4.35 -4.10 5.39
N VAL A 142 4.43 -4.66 4.17
CA VAL A 142 3.52 -5.72 3.71
C VAL A 142 3.66 -6.96 4.59
N GLU A 143 4.87 -7.40 4.89
CA GLU A 143 5.14 -8.56 5.75
C GLU A 143 4.57 -8.36 7.16
N ALA A 144 4.77 -7.18 7.77
CA ALA A 144 4.24 -6.87 9.09
C ALA A 144 2.70 -6.91 9.18
N PHE A 145 1.99 -6.68 8.07
CA PHE A 145 0.53 -6.78 8.01
C PHE A 145 0.05 -8.13 7.46
N ALA A 146 0.85 -8.82 6.66
CA ALA A 146 0.51 -10.11 6.07
C ALA A 146 0.20 -11.16 7.16
N ASP A 147 1.05 -11.26 8.18
CA ASP A 147 0.85 -12.21 9.28
C ASP A 147 -0.46 -11.97 10.03
N VAL A 148 -0.84 -10.70 10.21
CA VAL A 148 -2.10 -10.31 10.85
C VAL A 148 -3.30 -10.66 9.97
N CYS A 149 -3.19 -10.47 8.65
CA CYS A 149 -4.28 -10.71 7.70
C CYS A 149 -4.46 -12.18 7.31
N ILE A 150 -3.42 -13.01 7.44
CA ILE A 150 -3.40 -14.40 6.97
C ILE A 150 -3.64 -15.41 8.11
N SER A 151 -3.53 -14.99 9.38
CA SER A 151 -3.72 -15.87 10.53
C SER A 151 -5.09 -16.58 10.51
N LYS A 152 -5.14 -17.84 10.98
CA LYS A 152 -6.38 -18.64 11.03
C LYS A 152 -7.49 -17.97 11.85
N GLU A 153 -7.11 -17.23 12.89
CA GLU A 153 -8.03 -16.46 13.73
C GLU A 153 -8.69 -15.29 13.00
N ASN A 154 -8.02 -14.74 11.97
CA ASN A 154 -8.50 -13.60 11.20
C ASN A 154 -9.04 -13.99 9.82
N GLY A 155 -9.61 -15.20 9.69
CA GLY A 155 -10.12 -15.71 8.42
C GLY A 155 -11.16 -14.81 7.74
N HIS A 156 -11.91 -14.01 8.51
CA HIS A 156 -12.88 -13.03 8.01
C HIS A 156 -12.21 -11.85 7.27
N LEU A 157 -10.94 -11.54 7.53
CA LEU A 157 -10.21 -10.49 6.79
C LEU A 157 -9.99 -10.84 5.32
N LYS A 158 -10.16 -12.10 4.91
CA LYS A 158 -10.19 -12.47 3.48
C LYS A 158 -11.36 -11.84 2.74
N LEU A 159 -12.43 -11.47 3.44
CA LEU A 159 -13.60 -10.79 2.89
C LEU A 159 -13.32 -9.32 2.53
N LEU A 160 -12.19 -8.77 2.97
CA LEU A 160 -11.79 -7.39 2.68
C LEU A 160 -11.59 -7.16 1.17
N ALA A 161 -11.19 -8.19 0.41
CA ALA A 161 -11.10 -8.11 -1.05
C ALA A 161 -12.47 -7.91 -1.72
N ILE A 162 -13.54 -8.46 -1.13
CA ILE A 162 -14.93 -8.30 -1.63
C ILE A 162 -15.46 -6.89 -1.32
N LEU A 163 -14.88 -6.19 -0.33
CA LEU A 163 -15.22 -4.80 -0.07
C LEU A 163 -14.70 -3.85 -1.15
N ILE A 164 -13.64 -4.20 -1.90
CA ILE A 164 -13.02 -3.26 -2.85
C ILE A 164 -14.03 -2.73 -3.89
N PRO A 165 -14.80 -3.57 -4.62
CA PRO A 165 -15.77 -3.07 -5.60
C PRO A 165 -16.81 -2.13 -5.00
N ILE A 166 -17.30 -2.42 -3.80
CA ILE A 166 -18.33 -1.59 -3.15
C ILE A 166 -17.75 -0.29 -2.60
N LEU A 167 -16.52 -0.30 -2.10
CA LEU A 167 -15.82 0.90 -1.64
C LEU A 167 -15.53 1.85 -2.79
N SER A 168 -15.18 1.33 -3.97
CA SER A 168 -15.00 2.15 -5.18
C SER A 168 -16.27 2.88 -5.58
N ILE A 169 -17.45 2.26 -5.41
CA ILE A 169 -18.75 2.91 -5.67
C ILE A 169 -19.03 3.96 -4.60
N SER A 170 -18.88 3.62 -3.31
CA SER A 170 -19.09 4.57 -2.20
C SER A 170 -18.20 5.80 -2.27
N TYR A 171 -17.00 5.70 -2.84
CA TYR A 171 -16.10 6.84 -2.92
C TYR A 171 -16.55 7.89 -3.97
N ILE A 172 -17.33 7.47 -4.98
CA ILE A 172 -17.79 8.32 -6.07
C ILE A 172 -19.18 8.91 -5.79
N GLN A 173 -20.01 8.21 -5.02
CA GLN A 173 -21.38 8.61 -4.64
C GLN A 173 -21.39 9.60 -3.48
#